data_AF-A0A947XM34-F1
#
_entry.id   AF-A0A947XM34-F1
#
_cell.length_a   1.000
_cell.length_b   1.000
_cell.length_c   1.000
_cell.angle_alpha   90.00
_cell.angle_beta   90.00
_cell.angle_gamma   90.00
#
_symmetry.space_group_name_H-M   'P 1'
#
loop_
_entity.id
_entity.type
_entity.pdbx_description
1 polymer ?
#
loop_
_entity_poly.entity_id
_entity_poly.type
_entity_poly.pdbx_seq_one_letter_code
_entity_poly.pdbx_strand_id
1 'polypeptide(L)'
;MPIRKTPLITEEYYHIYNRGFNHQKIFYSSNDYDRAYRTIQYYQYLTPPIKFSYLNIQTPKQQKNILSQLVQTSIDILAFCFMPNHFHFLIKQEKDSGIL
;
A
#
# COMPACT_ATOMS: atom_id res chain seq x y z
N MET A 1 2.92 -3.07 21.63
CA MET A 1 3.29 -2.09 20.58
C MET A 1 3.40 -0.73 21.24
N PRO A 2 4.47 0.04 21.02
CA PRO A 2 4.54 1.41 21.51
C PRO A 2 3.37 2.21 20.91
N ILE A 3 2.60 2.89 21.76
CA ILE A 3 1.45 3.69 21.33
C ILE A 3 2.00 4.97 20.71
N ARG A 4 1.57 5.29 19.48
CA ARG A 4 1.87 6.57 18.85
C ARG A 4 1.10 7.66 19.61
N LYS A 5 1.83 8.64 20.16
CA LYS A 5 1.22 9.75 20.92
C LYS A 5 0.54 10.79 20.01
N THR A 6 1.05 10.96 18.80
CA THR A 6 0.50 11.89 17.83
C THR A 6 -0.57 11.20 16.98
N PRO A 7 -1.78 11.74 16.84
CA PRO A 7 -2.77 11.17 15.94
C PRO A 7 -2.30 11.24 14.48
N LEU A 8 -2.93 10.44 13.62
CA LEU A 8 -2.89 10.58 12.17
C LEU A 8 -4.11 11.42 11.78
N ILE A 9 -3.86 12.55 11.14
CA ILE A 9 -4.84 13.58 10.83
C ILE A 9 -4.98 13.64 9.31
N THR A 10 -6.21 13.83 8.83
CA THR A 10 -6.50 14.01 7.42
C THR A 10 -5.91 15.31 6.89
N GLU A 11 -5.54 15.33 5.61
CA GLU A 11 -4.78 16.37 4.90
C GLU A 11 -3.30 16.51 5.29
N GLU A 12 -2.81 15.76 6.28
CA GLU A 12 -1.41 15.78 6.70
C GLU A 12 -0.53 14.78 5.95
N TYR A 13 0.78 15.07 5.95
CA TYR A 13 1.80 14.29 5.25
C TYR A 13 2.59 13.42 6.23
N TYR A 14 2.83 12.18 5.83
CA TYR A 14 3.52 11.19 6.66
C TYR A 14 4.61 10.46 5.88
N HIS A 15 5.79 10.39 6.50
CA HIS A 15 6.85 9.48 6.08
C HIS A 15 6.68 8.14 6.78
N ILE A 16 6.24 7.13 6.03
CA ILE A 16 6.13 5.76 6.52
C ILE A 16 7.40 5.00 6.17
N TYR A 17 7.92 4.28 7.15
CA TYR A 17 9.09 3.44 7.02
C TYR A 17 8.84 2.06 7.62
N ASN A 18 9.27 1.03 6.91
CA ASN A 18 9.28 -0.34 7.42
C ASN A 18 10.56 -1.06 6.97
N ARG A 19 11.09 -1.90 7.86
CA ARG A 19 12.33 -2.67 7.65
C ARG A 19 12.10 -4.13 8.00
N GLY A 20 12.77 -5.02 7.26
CA GLY A 20 12.75 -6.45 7.51
C GLY A 20 13.28 -6.78 8.90
N PHE A 21 12.68 -7.80 9.52
CA PHE A 21 13.11 -8.30 10.82
C PHE A 21 14.60 -8.63 10.79
N ASN A 22 15.34 -8.20 11.82
CA ASN A 22 16.78 -8.39 11.92
C ASN A 22 17.55 -7.97 10.64
N HIS A 23 17.10 -6.90 9.97
CA HIS A 23 17.70 -6.36 8.76
C HIS A 23 17.71 -7.32 7.55
N GLN A 24 16.94 -8.41 7.62
CA GLN A 24 16.82 -9.38 6.54
C GLN A 24 16.16 -8.75 5.31
N LYS A 25 16.47 -9.33 4.15
CA LYS A 25 15.85 -8.93 2.89
C LYS A 25 14.35 -9.21 2.95
N ILE A 26 13.57 -8.24 2.49
CA ILE A 26 12.14 -8.35 2.22
C ILE A 26 11.95 -8.79 0.77
N PHE A 27 12.72 -8.20 -0.15
CA PHE A 27 12.61 -8.44 -1.58
C PHE A 27 13.82 -9.25 -2.05
N TYR A 28 13.55 -10.45 -2.59
CA TYR A 28 14.58 -11.38 -3.05
C TYR A 28 14.68 -11.40 -4.58
N SER A 29 13.59 -11.07 -5.26
CA SER A 29 13.47 -11.08 -6.71
C SER A 29 12.77 -9.83 -7.21
N SER A 30 12.93 -9.50 -8.50
CA SER A 30 12.18 -8.42 -9.17
C SER A 30 10.67 -8.61 -9.06
N ASN A 31 10.19 -9.85 -9.05
CA ASN A 31 8.77 -10.18 -8.88
C ASN A 31 8.23 -9.79 -7.49
N ASP A 32 9.07 -9.78 -6.46
CA ASP A 32 8.65 -9.30 -5.13
C ASP A 32 8.39 -7.79 -5.13
N TYR A 33 9.21 -7.02 -5.86
CA TYR A 33 9.00 -5.58 -6.02
C TYR A 33 7.73 -5.28 -6.80
N ASP A 34 7.48 -5.98 -7.92
CA ASP A 34 6.23 -5.84 -8.70
C ASP A 34 5.00 -6.18 -7.86
N ARG A 35 5.06 -7.32 -7.14
CA ARG A 35 3.96 -7.74 -6.26
C ARG A 35 3.68 -6.71 -5.19
N ALA A 36 4.71 -6.15 -4.55
CA ALA A 36 4.55 -5.12 -3.54
C ALA A 36 3.94 -3.84 -4.12
N TYR A 37 4.49 -3.33 -5.23
CA TYR A 37 3.96 -2.17 -5.94
C TYR A 37 2.47 -2.32 -6.25
N ARG A 38 2.07 -3.44 -6.88
CA ARG A 38 0.67 -3.71 -7.23
C ARG A 38 -0.22 -3.88 -6.00
N THR A 39 0.28 -4.49 -4.94
CA THR A 39 -0.47 -4.66 -3.68
C THR A 39 -0.74 -3.31 -3.04
N ILE A 40 0.27 -2.45 -2.94
CA ILE A 40 0.15 -1.10 -2.36
C ILE A 40 -0.80 -0.24 -3.18
N GLN A 41 -0.65 -0.23 -4.51
CA GLN A 41 -1.55 0.49 -5.40
C GLN A 41 -3.00 -0.02 -5.28
N TYR A 42 -3.22 -1.31 -5.02
CA TYR A 42 -4.56 -1.87 -4.83
C TYR A 42 -5.20 -1.47 -3.50
N TYR A 43 -4.41 -1.39 -2.43
CA TYR A 43 -4.91 -1.09 -1.08
C TYR A 43 -4.91 0.40 -0.72
N GLN A 44 -4.50 1.28 -1.62
CA GLN A 44 -4.72 2.73 -1.45
C GLN A 44 -6.21 3.12 -1.57
N TYR A 45 -7.06 2.23 -2.08
CA TYR A 45 -8.50 2.44 -2.22
C TYR A 45 -9.26 1.99 -0.97
N LEU A 46 -10.31 2.73 -0.59
CA LEU A 46 -11.04 2.52 0.67
C LEU A 46 -11.75 1.17 0.79
N THR A 47 -12.33 0.70 -0.30
CA THR A 47 -13.22 -0.46 -0.29
C THR A 47 -12.91 -1.38 -1.47
N PRO A 48 -11.76 -2.06 -1.46
CA PRO A 48 -11.47 -3.07 -2.46
C PRO A 48 -12.51 -4.20 -2.36
N PRO A 49 -13.18 -4.57 -3.47
CA PRO A 49 -14.30 -5.51 -3.42
C PRO A 49 -13.86 -6.94 -3.09
N ILE A 50 -12.58 -7.27 -3.31
CA ILE A 50 -11.99 -8.58 -2.98
C ILE A 50 -10.56 -8.39 -2.45
N LYS A 51 -9.95 -9.44 -1.87
CA LYS A 51 -8.53 -9.39 -1.51
C LYS A 51 -7.66 -9.42 -2.77
N PHE A 52 -6.50 -8.76 -2.72
CA PHE A 52 -5.56 -8.70 -3.85
C PHE A 52 -5.13 -10.10 -4.34
N SER A 53 -4.99 -11.07 -3.42
CA SER A 53 -4.69 -12.47 -3.78
C SER A 53 -5.77 -13.11 -4.66
N TYR A 54 -7.04 -12.82 -4.39
CA TYR A 54 -8.16 -13.30 -5.20
C TYR A 54 -8.27 -12.56 -6.54
N LEU A 55 -7.85 -11.30 -6.60
CA LEU A 55 -7.75 -10.56 -7.86
C LEU A 55 -6.71 -11.20 -8.79
N ASN A 56 -5.54 -11.55 -8.25
CA ASN A 56 -4.43 -12.09 -9.04
C ASN A 56 -4.71 -13.42 -9.74
N ILE A 57 -5.68 -14.21 -9.25
CA ILE A 57 -6.09 -15.47 -9.87
C ILE A 57 -7.19 -15.29 -10.93
N GLN A 58 -7.77 -14.09 -11.07
CA GLN A 58 -8.82 -13.83 -12.07
C GLN A 58 -8.25 -13.66 -13.49
N THR A 59 -9.10 -13.86 -14.49
CA THR A 59 -8.75 -13.53 -15.88
C THR A 59 -8.54 -12.03 -16.08
N PRO A 60 -7.75 -11.57 -17.08
CA PRO A 60 -7.50 -10.15 -17.32
C PRO A 60 -8.79 -9.31 -17.51
N LYS A 61 -9.82 -9.89 -18.14
CA LYS A 61 -11.13 -9.23 -18.33
C LYS A 61 -11.83 -9.00 -16.98
N GLN A 62 -11.84 -10.00 -16.10
CA GLN A 62 -12.43 -9.88 -14.76
C GLN A 62 -11.64 -8.89 -13.90
N GLN A 63 -10.30 -8.94 -13.94
CA GLN A 63 -9.46 -7.99 -13.22
C GLN A 63 -9.80 -6.56 -13.62
N LYS A 64 -9.90 -6.27 -14.92
CA LYS A 64 -10.25 -4.93 -15.42
C LYS A 64 -11.61 -4.47 -14.89
N ASN A 65 -12.62 -5.33 -14.91
CA ASN A 65 -13.94 -5.01 -14.39
C ASN A 65 -13.91 -4.69 -12.89
N ILE A 66 -13.16 -5.45 -12.11
CA ILE A 66 -13.02 -5.22 -10.66
C ILE A 66 -12.27 -3.91 -10.39
N LEU A 67 -11.15 -3.67 -11.08
CA LEU A 67 -10.35 -2.46 -10.92
C LEU A 67 -11.13 -1.20 -11.33
N SER A 68 -12.03 -1.29 -12.32
CA SER A 68 -12.89 -0.15 -12.70
C SER A 68 -13.89 0.28 -11.62
N GLN A 69 -14.13 -0.54 -10.60
CA GLN A 69 -15.00 -0.19 -9.47
C GLN A 69 -14.25 0.61 -8.38
N LEU A 70 -12.92 0.69 -8.46
CA LEU A 70 -12.09 1.40 -7.49
C LEU A 70 -12.04 2.89 -7.86
N VAL A 71 -12.79 3.71 -7.13
CA VAL A 71 -12.92 5.15 -7.44
C VAL A 71 -12.29 6.04 -6.37
N GLN A 72 -12.46 5.70 -5.09
CA GLN A 72 -12.04 6.56 -3.98
C GLN A 72 -10.81 5.99 -3.24
N THR A 73 -9.76 6.80 -3.17
CA THR A 73 -8.56 6.53 -2.37
C THR A 73 -8.74 7.01 -0.93
N SER A 74 -8.08 6.32 0.01
CA SER A 74 -7.97 6.74 1.41
C SER A 74 -6.69 7.53 1.69
N ILE A 75 -5.70 7.34 0.83
CA ILE A 75 -4.37 7.96 0.90
C ILE A 75 -3.89 8.29 -0.51
N ASP A 76 -3.06 9.32 -0.60
CA ASP A 76 -2.31 9.65 -1.80
C ASP A 76 -0.83 9.33 -1.59
N ILE A 77 -0.25 8.53 -2.48
CA ILE A 77 1.16 8.14 -2.45
C ILE A 77 1.95 9.12 -3.32
N LEU A 78 2.71 9.99 -2.69
CA LEU A 78 3.44 11.07 -3.36
C LEU A 78 4.82 10.61 -3.83
N ALA A 79 5.48 9.80 -3.01
CA ALA A 79 6.78 9.20 -3.35
C ALA A 79 6.95 7.86 -2.63
N PHE A 80 7.71 6.96 -3.24
CA PHE A 80 8.10 5.70 -2.62
C PHE A 80 9.50 5.27 -3.03
N CYS A 81 10.12 4.44 -2.19
CA CYS A 81 11.40 3.81 -2.49
C CYS A 81 11.41 2.39 -1.92
N PHE A 82 11.78 1.42 -2.75
CA PHE A 82 12.00 0.04 -2.33
C PHE A 82 13.49 -0.26 -2.29
N MET A 83 13.96 -0.75 -1.14
CA MET A 83 15.30 -1.25 -0.93
C MET A 83 15.22 -2.73 -0.53
N PRO A 84 16.26 -3.55 -0.74
CA PRO A 84 16.17 -4.99 -0.51
C PRO A 84 15.65 -5.40 0.87
N ASN A 85 15.93 -4.62 1.93
CA ASN A 85 15.55 -4.92 3.31
C ASN A 85 14.65 -3.87 3.96
N HIS A 86 14.23 -2.82 3.27
CA HIS A 86 13.33 -1.80 3.81
C HIS A 86 12.64 -1.02 2.71
N PHE A 87 11.64 -0.23 3.07
CA PHE A 87 10.97 0.65 2.14
C PHE A 87 10.48 1.92 2.83
N HIS A 88 10.32 2.96 2.02
CA HIS A 88 9.85 4.27 2.46
C HIS A 88 8.68 4.72 1.59
N PHE A 89 7.72 5.38 2.21
CA PHE A 89 6.63 6.07 1.54
C PHE A 89 6.47 7.48 2.09
N LEU A 90 6.24 8.43 1.20
CA LEU A 90 5.67 9.73 1.55
C LEU A 90 4.22 9.70 1.11
N ILE A 91 3.31 9.76 2.08
CA ILE A 91 1.87 9.69 1.82
C ILE A 91 1.13 10.87 2.43
N LYS A 92 0.03 11.27 1.82
CA LYS A 92 -0.96 12.20 2.38
C LYS A 92 -2.21 11.41 2.75
N GLN A 93 -2.76 11.66 3.93
CA GLN A 93 -4.02 11.03 4.34
C GLN A 93 -5.20 11.84 3.79
N GLU A 94 -6.02 11.25 2.91
CA GLU A 94 -7.17 11.92 2.29
C GLU A 94 -8.49 11.68 3.05
N LYS A 95 -8.56 10.61 3.85
CA LYS A 95 -9.73 10.32 4.71
C LYS A 95 -9.31 9.90 6.11
N ASP A 96 -10.18 10.17 7.08
CA ASP A 96 -10.00 9.73 8.45
C ASP A 96 -9.80 8.21 8.51
N SER A 97 -8.80 7.77 9.28
CA SER A 97 -8.38 6.37 9.34
C SER A 97 -7.95 5.76 8.00
N GLY A 98 -7.51 6.60 7.05
CA GLY A 98 -7.02 6.13 5.75
C GLY A 98 -5.68 5.41 5.82
N ILE A 99 -4.87 5.73 6.83
CA ILE A 99 -3.66 5.01 7.23
C ILE A 99 -4.03 4.16 8.45
N LEU A 100 -3.84 2.84 8.35
CA LEU A 100 -4.16 1.85 9.39
C LEU A 100 -2.92 1.35 10.14
#